data_AF-A0A1C0YVB2-F1
#
_entry.id   AF-A0A1C0YVB2-F1
#
_cell.length_a   1.000
_cell.length_b   1.000
_cell.length_c   1.000
_cell.angle_alpha   90.00
_cell.angle_beta   90.00
_cell.angle_gamma   90.00
#
_symmetry.space_group_name_H-M   'P 1'
#
loop_
_entity.id
_entity.type
_entity.pdbx_description
1 polymer ?
#
loop_
_entity_poly.entity_id
_entity_poly.type
_entity_poly.pdbx_seq_one_letter_code
_entity_poly.pdbx_strand_id
1 'polypeptide(L)'
;MIQQVSRILAQTEASYQQTNVATEQQFANVLAEKTKALDVTDVEAAVEDIANRYDVRSMTFEQLTEMANEMHDAGAMTFKEMMMMMTFDYGRATDYIKQAANGNAAPNFTMYETAADDAGRIDWIAEFTARAAKDQKYGNLIGQSNKMNIVQLLQSLQR
;
A
#
# COMPACT_ATOMS: atom_id res chain seq x y z
N MET A 1 -28.16 -51.95 20.14
CA MET A 1 -27.95 -51.08 18.95
C MET A 1 -28.09 -49.59 19.27
N ILE A 2 -29.18 -49.11 19.90
CA ILE A 2 -29.39 -47.67 20.18
C ILE A 2 -28.27 -47.04 21.04
N GLN A 3 -27.81 -47.72 22.11
CA GLN A 3 -26.73 -47.20 22.97
C GLN A 3 -25.36 -47.08 22.28
N GLN A 4 -25.08 -47.85 21.23
CA GLN A 4 -23.81 -47.76 20.50
C GLN A 4 -23.79 -46.55 19.57
N VAL A 5 -24.93 -46.24 18.92
CA VAL A 5 -25.07 -45.07 18.04
C VAL A 5 -24.93 -43.76 18.83
N SER A 6 -25.54 -43.68 20.02
CA SER A 6 -25.42 -42.48 20.87
C SER A 6 -23.98 -42.22 21.36
N ARG A 7 -23.18 -43.27 21.61
CA ARG A 7 -21.77 -43.10 21.99
C ARG A 7 -20.90 -42.61 20.83
N ILE A 8 -21.18 -43.07 19.61
CA ILE A 8 -20.44 -42.63 18.41
C ILE A 8 -20.70 -41.16 18.14
N LEU A 9 -21.96 -40.70 18.24
CA LEU A 9 -22.30 -39.28 18.04
C LEU A 9 -21.62 -38.38 19.08
N ALA A 10 -21.65 -38.75 20.36
CA ALA A 10 -20.99 -37.98 21.43
C ALA A 10 -19.45 -37.92 21.28
N GLN A 11 -18.81 -39.02 20.85
CA GLN A 11 -17.37 -39.03 20.57
C GLN A 11 -17.02 -38.16 19.35
N THR A 12 -17.89 -38.14 18.35
CA THR A 12 -17.68 -37.34 17.14
C THR A 12 -17.82 -35.85 17.46
N GLU A 13 -18.85 -35.45 18.21
CA GLU A 13 -19.03 -34.06 18.67
C GLU A 13 -17.89 -33.58 19.56
N ALA A 14 -17.43 -34.42 20.50
CA ALA A 14 -16.29 -34.09 21.34
C ALA A 14 -15.00 -33.88 20.52
N SER A 15 -14.75 -34.72 19.51
CA SER A 15 -13.61 -34.59 18.60
C SER A 15 -13.67 -33.30 17.77
N TYR A 16 -14.84 -32.92 17.27
CA TYR A 16 -15.04 -31.66 16.53
C TYR A 16 -14.79 -30.43 17.41
N GLN A 17 -15.32 -30.42 18.64
CA GLN A 17 -15.10 -29.31 19.58
C GLN A 17 -13.63 -29.16 19.94
N GLN A 18 -12.93 -30.28 20.17
CA GLN A 18 -11.51 -30.27 20.53
C GLN A 18 -10.62 -29.77 19.38
N THR A 19 -10.97 -30.12 18.14
CA THR A 19 -10.25 -29.66 16.93
C THR A 19 -10.44 -28.16 16.72
N ASN A 20 -11.64 -27.63 16.93
CA ASN A 20 -11.90 -26.20 16.81
C ASN A 20 -11.12 -25.38 17.85
N VAL A 21 -11.12 -25.82 19.11
CA VAL A 21 -10.38 -25.14 20.18
C VAL A 21 -8.87 -25.15 19.93
N ALA A 22 -8.32 -26.27 19.46
CA ALA A 22 -6.90 -26.36 19.10
C ALA A 22 -6.54 -25.42 17.94
N THR A 23 -7.44 -25.30 16.95
CA THR A 23 -7.24 -24.41 15.79
C THR A 23 -7.33 -22.94 16.19
N GLU A 24 -8.28 -22.58 17.05
CA GLU A 24 -8.43 -21.21 17.58
C GLU A 24 -7.25 -20.80 18.46
N GLN A 25 -6.76 -21.70 19.32
CA GLN A 25 -5.56 -21.44 20.13
C GLN A 25 -4.31 -21.30 19.28
N GLN A 26 -4.15 -22.14 18.25
CA GLN A 26 -3.03 -22.00 17.31
C GLN A 26 -3.10 -20.67 16.54
N PHE A 27 -4.28 -20.25 16.10
CA PHE A 27 -4.47 -18.96 15.45
C PHE A 27 -4.15 -17.79 16.41
N ALA A 28 -4.66 -17.84 17.64
CA ALA A 28 -4.40 -16.83 18.66
C ALA A 28 -2.90 -16.72 19.01
N ASN A 29 -2.19 -17.85 19.08
CA ASN A 29 -0.76 -17.87 19.35
C ASN A 29 0.04 -17.27 18.19
N VAL A 30 -0.29 -17.63 16.94
CA VAL A 30 0.35 -17.05 15.75
C VAL A 30 0.08 -15.55 15.67
N LEU A 31 -1.14 -15.12 15.98
CA LEU A 31 -1.50 -13.71 16.00
C LEU A 31 -0.69 -12.97 17.08
N ALA A 32 -0.65 -13.47 18.30
CA ALA A 32 0.09 -12.87 19.41
C ALA A 32 1.61 -12.82 19.14
N GLU A 33 2.18 -13.85 18.53
CA GLU A 33 3.60 -13.90 18.16
C GLU A 33 3.93 -12.89 17.05
N LYS A 34 3.05 -12.76 16.04
CA LYS A 34 3.16 -11.75 14.97
C LYS A 34 2.99 -10.32 15.49
N THR A 35 2.04 -10.09 16.40
CA THR A 35 1.81 -8.77 17.00
C THR A 35 2.95 -8.37 17.94
N LYS A 36 3.57 -9.33 18.65
CA LYS A 36 4.73 -9.06 19.50
C LYS A 36 6.01 -8.77 18.70
N ALA A 37 6.08 -9.22 17.45
CA ALA A 37 7.15 -8.85 16.52
C ALA A 37 6.96 -7.46 15.89
N LEU A 38 5.78 -6.85 16.05
CA LEU A 38 5.47 -5.47 15.67
C LEU A 38 5.46 -4.62 16.95
N ASP A 39 6.64 -4.20 17.41
CA ASP A 39 6.67 -3.14 18.43
C ASP A 39 6.18 -1.85 17.76
N VAL A 40 4.98 -1.41 18.12
CA VAL A 40 4.34 -0.22 17.54
C VAL A 40 5.22 1.02 17.74
N THR A 41 6.02 1.06 18.80
CA THR A 41 6.98 2.14 19.07
C THR A 41 8.11 2.17 18.04
N ASP A 42 8.56 1.02 17.54
CA ASP A 42 9.60 0.95 16.50
C ASP A 42 9.07 1.42 15.13
N VAL A 43 7.80 1.11 14.84
CA VAL A 43 7.14 1.56 13.60
C VAL A 43 6.94 3.09 13.61
N GLU A 44 6.44 3.65 14.72
CA GLU A 44 6.25 5.09 14.87
C GLU A 44 7.56 5.87 14.74
N ALA A 45 8.63 5.39 15.38
CA ALA A 45 9.96 6.01 15.28
C ALA A 45 10.53 5.93 13.85
N ALA A 46 10.31 4.81 13.14
CA ALA A 46 10.73 4.66 11.75
C ALA A 46 9.95 5.60 10.81
N VAL A 47 8.63 5.70 10.97
CA VAL A 47 7.80 6.65 10.23
C VAL A 47 8.24 8.09 10.50
N GLU A 48 8.58 8.38 11.76
CA GLU A 48 9.06 9.69 12.16
C GLU A 48 10.37 10.08 11.45
N ASP A 49 11.33 9.16 11.39
CA ASP A 49 12.61 9.34 10.68
C ASP A 49 12.40 9.51 9.17
N ILE A 50 11.54 8.69 8.56
CA ILE A 50 11.20 8.78 7.13
C ILE A 50 10.57 10.15 6.83
N ALA A 51 9.62 10.61 7.64
CA ALA A 51 8.97 11.91 7.47
C ALA A 51 9.95 13.10 7.61
N ASN A 52 11.08 12.93 8.31
CA ASN A 52 12.14 13.95 8.38
C ASN A 52 13.06 13.96 7.16
N ARG A 53 13.22 12.82 6.49
CA ARG A 53 14.14 12.67 5.35
C ARG A 53 13.49 12.97 4.01
N TYR A 54 12.19 12.70 3.88
CA TYR A 54 11.46 12.85 2.62
C TYR A 54 10.40 13.94 2.72
N ASP A 55 10.45 14.90 1.78
CA ASP A 55 9.36 15.85 1.57
C ASP A 55 8.40 15.32 0.50
N VAL A 56 7.25 14.82 0.95
CA VAL A 56 6.25 14.22 0.05
C VAL A 56 5.63 15.20 -0.93
N ARG A 57 5.77 16.52 -0.69
CA ARG A 57 5.32 17.58 -1.61
C ARG A 57 6.40 18.00 -2.61
N SER A 58 7.63 17.54 -2.45
CA SER A 58 8.76 17.88 -3.33
C SER A 58 9.78 16.74 -3.39
N MET A 59 9.45 15.67 -4.10
CA MET A 59 10.37 14.55 -4.31
C MET A 59 10.26 13.96 -5.72
N THR A 60 11.34 13.34 -6.20
CA THR A 60 11.35 12.61 -7.48
C THR A 60 10.67 11.24 -7.33
N PHE A 61 10.41 10.56 -8.45
CA PHE A 61 9.84 9.20 -8.42
C PHE A 61 10.79 8.17 -7.79
N GLU A 62 12.11 8.36 -7.96
CA GLU A 62 13.13 7.52 -7.34
C GLU A 62 13.08 7.65 -5.82
N GLN A 63 13.01 8.88 -5.30
CA GLN A 63 12.86 9.15 -3.88
C GLN A 63 11.54 8.60 -3.32
N LEU A 64 10.43 8.71 -4.07
CA LEU A 64 9.17 8.08 -3.70
C LEU A 64 9.30 6.56 -3.57
N THR A 65 10.02 5.94 -4.50
CA THR A 65 10.26 4.50 -4.50
C THR A 65 11.12 4.07 -3.32
N GLU A 66 12.20 4.80 -3.01
CA GLU A 66 13.04 4.56 -1.84
C GLU A 66 12.24 4.67 -0.54
N MET A 67 11.50 5.77 -0.38
CA MET A 67 10.62 5.97 0.77
C MET A 67 9.58 4.84 0.92
N ALA A 68 8.95 4.41 -0.18
CA ALA A 68 7.96 3.33 -0.13
C ALA A 68 8.57 1.98 0.31
N ASN A 69 9.79 1.65 -0.14
CA ASN A 69 10.51 0.47 0.34
C ASN A 69 10.83 0.58 1.82
N GLU A 70 11.36 1.72 2.28
CA GLU A 70 11.68 1.92 3.70
C GLU A 70 10.45 1.83 4.60
N MET A 71 9.32 2.40 4.18
CA MET A 71 8.05 2.29 4.91
C MET A 71 7.53 0.85 4.98
N HIS A 72 7.70 0.09 3.89
CA HIS A 72 7.33 -1.32 3.86
C HIS A 72 8.20 -2.16 4.78
N ASP A 73 9.52 -1.94 4.74
CA ASP A 73 10.49 -2.66 5.56
C ASP A 73 10.31 -2.35 7.06
N ALA A 74 9.90 -1.12 7.38
CA ALA A 74 9.51 -0.70 8.73
C ALA A 74 8.15 -1.26 9.18
N GLY A 75 7.39 -1.93 8.31
CA GLY A 75 6.05 -2.43 8.61
C GLY A 75 4.96 -1.35 8.66
N ALA A 76 5.27 -0.11 8.28
CA ALA A 76 4.36 1.02 8.23
C ALA A 76 3.46 1.02 6.97
N MET A 77 3.82 0.22 5.97
CA MET A 77 3.11 0.11 4.70
C MET A 77 3.00 -1.36 4.27
N THR A 78 1.87 -1.75 3.69
CA THR A 78 1.70 -3.09 3.11
C THR A 78 2.43 -3.21 1.78
N PHE A 79 2.81 -4.44 1.40
CA PHE A 79 3.41 -4.71 0.09
C PHE A 79 2.53 -4.23 -1.07
N LYS A 80 1.20 -4.32 -0.92
CA LYS A 80 0.26 -3.83 -1.92
C LYS A 80 0.39 -2.31 -2.11
N GLU A 81 0.39 -1.53 -1.03
CA GLU A 81 0.53 -0.07 -1.09
C GLU A 81 1.86 0.33 -1.71
N MET A 82 2.95 -0.30 -1.27
CA MET A 82 4.29 -0.10 -1.83
C MET A 82 4.31 -0.32 -3.35
N MET A 83 3.80 -1.46 -3.80
CA MET A 83 3.72 -1.77 -5.22
C MET A 83 2.85 -0.77 -5.98
N MET A 84 1.76 -0.27 -5.39
CA MET A 84 0.91 0.71 -6.07
C MET A 84 1.61 2.05 -6.28
N MET A 85 2.51 2.44 -5.39
CA MET A 85 3.30 3.67 -5.53
C MET A 85 4.45 3.50 -6.54
N MET A 86 4.98 2.28 -6.70
CA MET A 86 6.15 1.98 -7.54
C MET A 86 5.83 1.44 -8.94
N THR A 87 4.59 1.02 -9.20
CA THR A 87 4.27 0.24 -10.42
C THR A 87 4.28 1.04 -11.71
N PHE A 88 4.15 2.37 -11.64
CA PHE A 88 4.08 3.19 -12.85
C PHE A 88 4.93 4.45 -12.74
N ASP A 89 6.06 4.43 -13.44
CA ASP A 89 6.91 5.60 -13.65
C ASP A 89 6.34 6.46 -14.81
N TYR A 90 5.62 7.51 -14.44
CA TYR A 90 5.01 8.43 -15.39
C TYR A 90 6.04 9.25 -16.18
N GLY A 91 7.21 9.54 -15.59
CA GLY A 91 8.30 10.24 -16.25
C GLY A 91 8.86 9.39 -17.39
N ARG A 92 9.26 8.16 -17.07
CA ARG A 92 9.77 7.22 -18.07
C ARG A 92 8.73 6.89 -19.15
N ALA A 93 7.46 6.76 -18.78
CA ALA A 93 6.38 6.58 -19.75
C ALA A 93 6.23 7.79 -20.70
N THR A 94 6.35 9.02 -20.16
CA THR A 94 6.32 10.25 -20.95
C THR A 94 7.46 10.26 -21.97
N ASP A 95 8.67 9.97 -21.54
CA ASP A 95 9.87 9.98 -22.40
C ASP A 95 9.77 8.92 -23.49
N TYR A 96 9.31 7.72 -23.14
CA TYR A 96 9.07 6.65 -24.10
C TYR A 96 8.06 7.06 -25.18
N ILE A 97 6.94 7.69 -24.80
CA ILE A 97 5.93 8.16 -25.76
C ILE A 97 6.49 9.27 -26.64
N LYS A 98 7.22 10.24 -26.08
CA LYS A 98 7.85 11.32 -26.85
C LYS A 98 8.83 10.77 -27.89
N GLN A 99 9.64 9.80 -27.49
CA GLN A 99 10.58 9.12 -28.37
C GLN A 99 9.84 8.36 -29.47
N ALA A 100 8.84 7.55 -29.12
CA ALA A 100 8.06 6.77 -30.07
C ALA A 100 7.27 7.65 -31.06
N ALA A 101 6.87 8.85 -30.64
CA ALA A 101 6.16 9.81 -31.49
C ALA A 101 7.06 10.54 -32.49
N ASN A 102 8.38 10.32 -32.49
CA ASN A 102 9.36 10.93 -33.41
C ASN A 102 9.21 12.46 -33.53
N GLY A 103 9.02 13.16 -32.41
CA GLY A 103 8.89 14.62 -32.38
C GLY A 103 7.48 15.15 -32.67
N ASN A 104 6.48 14.28 -32.87
CA ASN A 104 5.08 14.69 -33.02
C ASN A 104 4.34 14.85 -31.68
N ALA A 105 4.96 14.50 -30.56
CA ALA A 105 4.41 14.78 -29.25
C ALA A 105 4.51 16.29 -28.96
N ALA A 106 3.49 16.85 -28.33
CA ALA A 106 3.53 18.26 -27.90
C ALA A 106 4.75 18.48 -26.97
N PRO A 107 5.46 19.62 -27.07
CA PRO A 107 6.64 19.89 -26.25
C PRO A 107 6.38 19.76 -24.74
N ASN A 108 5.17 20.15 -24.32
CA ASN A 108 4.69 20.10 -22.95
C ASN A 108 3.93 18.81 -22.59
N PHE A 109 3.96 17.78 -23.45
CA PHE A 109 3.32 16.50 -23.14
C PHE A 109 3.95 15.89 -21.88
N THR A 110 3.09 15.46 -20.95
CA THR A 110 3.46 14.74 -19.74
C THR A 110 2.34 13.79 -19.34
N MET A 111 2.71 12.65 -18.79
CA MET A 111 1.79 11.67 -18.21
C MET A 111 1.41 12.00 -16.77
N TYR A 112 2.11 12.94 -16.12
CA TYR A 112 1.74 13.46 -14.81
C TYR A 112 0.46 14.30 -14.88
N GLU A 113 -0.37 14.25 -13.84
CA GLU A 113 -1.56 15.12 -13.75
C GLU A 113 -1.20 16.50 -13.17
N THR A 114 -0.08 16.61 -12.48
CA THR A 114 0.48 17.83 -11.88
C THR A 114 1.84 18.17 -12.51
N ALA A 115 2.24 19.44 -12.39
CA ALA A 115 3.52 19.90 -12.91
C ALA A 115 4.66 19.48 -11.99
N ALA A 116 5.73 18.94 -12.57
CA ALA A 116 7.00 18.79 -11.89
C ALA A 116 7.76 20.14 -11.87
N ASP A 117 8.63 20.33 -10.88
CA ASP A 117 9.57 21.44 -10.86
C ASP A 117 10.74 21.22 -11.85
N ASP A 118 11.64 22.20 -11.96
CA ASP A 118 12.80 22.15 -12.85
C ASP A 118 13.78 20.99 -12.52
N ALA A 119 13.69 20.42 -11.32
CA ALA A 119 14.46 19.27 -10.86
C ALA A 119 13.70 17.93 -11.02
N GLY A 120 12.51 17.93 -11.62
CA GLY A 120 11.68 16.74 -11.80
C GLY A 120 10.95 16.28 -10.53
N ARG A 121 10.87 17.13 -9.50
CA ARG A 121 10.17 16.82 -8.25
C ARG A 121 8.71 17.18 -8.36
N ILE A 122 7.87 16.38 -7.70
CA ILE A 122 6.41 16.49 -7.78
C ILE A 122 5.82 16.51 -6.37
N ASP A 123 4.72 17.24 -6.22
CA ASP A 123 3.84 17.08 -5.06
C ASP A 123 3.02 15.80 -5.25
N TRP A 124 3.47 14.72 -4.63
CA TRP A 124 2.85 13.40 -4.82
C TRP A 124 1.46 13.33 -4.21
N ILE A 125 1.16 14.14 -3.20
CA ILE A 125 -0.20 14.23 -2.66
C ILE A 125 -1.11 14.90 -3.66
N ALA A 126 -0.68 16.01 -4.27
CA ALA A 126 -1.43 16.66 -5.34
C ALA A 126 -1.62 15.73 -6.55
N GLU A 127 -0.56 15.01 -6.95
CA GLU A 127 -0.58 14.07 -8.07
C GLU A 127 -1.56 12.93 -7.86
N PHE A 128 -1.48 12.21 -6.73
CA PHE A 128 -2.40 11.11 -6.44
C PHE A 128 -3.83 11.60 -6.21
N THR A 129 -4.02 12.80 -5.65
CA THR A 129 -5.35 13.42 -5.53
C THR A 129 -5.96 13.73 -6.90
N ALA A 130 -5.20 14.35 -7.81
CA ALA A 130 -5.65 14.65 -9.17
C ALA A 130 -6.01 13.37 -9.93
N ARG A 131 -5.20 12.32 -9.78
CA ARG A 131 -5.47 11.00 -10.35
C ARG A 131 -6.69 10.32 -9.75
N ALA A 132 -6.91 10.43 -8.44
CA ALA A 132 -8.10 9.90 -7.78
C ALA A 132 -9.38 10.59 -8.30
N ALA A 133 -9.34 11.92 -8.46
CA ALA A 133 -10.43 12.68 -9.06
C ALA A 133 -10.70 12.29 -10.53
N LYS A 134 -9.65 12.03 -11.30
CA LYS A 134 -9.75 11.52 -12.67
C LYS A 134 -10.41 10.14 -12.70
N ASP A 135 -9.98 9.22 -11.85
CA ASP A 135 -10.60 7.89 -11.73
C ASP A 135 -12.08 7.99 -11.38
N GLN A 136 -12.44 8.85 -10.42
CA GLN A 136 -13.84 9.12 -10.09
C GLN A 136 -14.64 9.60 -11.30
N LYS A 137 -14.09 10.57 -12.05
CA LYS A 137 -14.73 11.15 -13.23
C LYS A 137 -15.02 10.12 -14.32
N TYR A 138 -14.14 9.12 -14.48
CA TYR A 138 -14.31 8.06 -15.48
C TYR A 138 -14.97 6.78 -14.93
N GLY A 139 -15.48 6.80 -13.69
CA GLY A 139 -16.19 5.67 -13.09
C GLY A 139 -15.28 4.56 -12.55
N ASN A 140 -13.97 4.78 -12.45
CA ASN A 140 -13.01 3.85 -11.87
C ASN A 140 -12.97 3.97 -10.33
N LEU A 141 -14.02 3.51 -9.66
CA LEU A 141 -14.15 3.65 -8.19
C LEU A 141 -13.07 2.87 -7.41
N ILE A 142 -12.62 1.73 -7.93
CA ILE A 142 -11.53 0.95 -7.31
C ILE A 142 -10.22 1.73 -7.40
N GLY A 143 -9.91 2.30 -8.57
CA GLY A 143 -8.72 3.13 -8.75
C GLY A 143 -8.74 4.36 -7.85
N GLN A 144 -9.90 5.03 -7.74
CA GLN A 144 -10.07 6.17 -6.87
C GLN A 144 -9.84 5.81 -5.40
N SER A 145 -10.47 4.75 -4.89
CA SER A 145 -10.30 4.31 -3.50
C SER A 145 -8.84 3.97 -3.20
N ASN A 146 -8.17 3.22 -4.07
CA ASN A 146 -6.77 2.87 -3.83
C ASN A 146 -5.86 4.11 -3.82
N LYS A 147 -6.09 5.09 -4.71
CA LYS A 147 -5.30 6.33 -4.73
C LYS A 147 -5.57 7.20 -3.51
N MET A 148 -6.80 7.23 -3.01
CA MET A 148 -7.12 7.94 -1.77
C MET A 148 -6.43 7.31 -0.54
N ASN A 149 -6.24 5.99 -0.52
CA ASN A 149 -5.46 5.34 0.54
C ASN A 149 -4.00 5.79 0.50
N ILE A 150 -3.40 5.88 -0.70
CA ILE A 150 -2.04 6.42 -0.87
C ILE A 150 -1.97 7.88 -0.40
N VAL A 151 -2.96 8.70 -0.74
CA VAL A 151 -3.01 10.10 -0.28
C VAL A 151 -3.02 10.18 1.25
N GLN A 152 -3.83 9.35 1.93
CA GLN A 152 -3.87 9.32 3.40
C GLN A 152 -2.52 8.92 4.00
N LEU A 153 -1.86 7.93 3.40
CA LEU A 153 -0.54 7.47 3.84
C LEU A 153 0.54 8.54 3.65
N LEU A 154 0.55 9.23 2.51
CA LEU A 154 1.47 10.34 2.28
C LEU A 154 1.16 11.53 3.20
N GLN A 155 -0.12 11.78 3.50
CA GLN A 155 -0.53 12.83 4.44
C GLN A 155 -0.07 12.56 5.87
N SER A 156 0.02 11.29 6.31
CA SER A 156 0.55 10.99 7.65
C SER A 156 2.05 11.27 7.78
N LEU A 157 2.75 11.47 6.66
CA LEU A 157 4.16 11.89 6.64
C LEU A 157 4.32 13.41 6.62
N GLN A 158 3.23 14.17 6.49
CA GLN A 158 3.29 15.63 6.51
C GLN A 158 3.43 16.15 7.94
N ARG A 159 4.40 17.04 8.13
CA ARG A 159 4.59 17.82 9.35
C ARG A 159 4.11 19.26 9.17
#